data_AF-A0A3A5TCI5-F1
#
_entry.id   AF-A0A3A5TCI5-F1
#
_cell.length_a   1.000
_cell.length_b   1.000
_cell.length_c   1.000
_cell.angle_alpha   90.00
_cell.angle_beta   90.00
_cell.angle_gamma   90.00
#
_symmetry.space_group_name_H-M   'P 1'
#
loop_
_entity.id
_entity.type
_entity.pdbx_description
1 polymer ?
#
loop_
_entity_poly.entity_id
_entity_poly.type
_entity_poly.pdbx_seq_one_letter_code
_entity_poly.pdbx_strand_id
1 'polypeptide(L)'
;MEIFWRTIAYYNSATWLLQIVIILIGIALTGLLIDRPRPWVKMAMKFYMIGLYTWISLVYYYIYCEERSYNGVMAMFWGVMAIIWIWDAITGYTTFERTHKYDLLSYVLLAMPFIYPLVSLARGLSFPEMTSPVMPCSVVVFTIGLLLLFAQKVNMFLVLFLCHWSLIGLSKTYFFQIPEDFLLASATIPGLYLFFREYFLNNLHADTKPKAKYINWLLISVCVGLAVLLTTTMFLELVPKG
;
A
#
# COMPACT_ATOMS: atom_id res chain seq x y z
N MET A 1 -5.74 1.71 22.63
CA MET A 1 -6.70 1.23 21.61
C MET A 1 -7.73 2.30 21.23
N GLU A 2 -8.29 3.07 22.17
CA GLU A 2 -9.28 4.12 21.85
C GLU A 2 -8.79 5.16 20.83
N ILE A 3 -7.57 5.71 20.98
CA ILE A 3 -7.05 6.74 20.06
C ILE A 3 -7.00 6.24 18.60
N PHE A 4 -6.65 4.97 18.40
CA PHE A 4 -6.57 4.36 17.08
C PHE A 4 -7.95 4.32 16.40
N TRP A 5 -8.96 3.77 17.09
CA TRP A 5 -10.32 3.67 16.55
C TRP A 5 -11.01 5.03 16.47
N ARG A 6 -10.76 5.93 17.43
CA ARG A 6 -11.29 7.31 17.43
C ARG A 6 -10.79 8.11 16.23
N THR A 7 -9.50 8.06 15.93
CA THR A 7 -8.93 8.75 14.76
C THR A 7 -9.46 8.17 13.45
N ILE A 8 -9.70 6.85 13.39
CA ILE A 8 -10.38 6.20 12.26
C ILE A 8 -11.83 6.67 12.12
N ALA A 9 -12.58 6.69 13.22
CA ALA A 9 -13.96 7.15 13.26
C ALA A 9 -14.08 8.59 12.78
N TYR A 10 -13.20 9.45 13.26
CA TYR A 10 -13.14 10.85 12.87
C TYR A 10 -12.80 11.01 11.38
N TYR A 11 -11.80 10.28 10.88
CA TYR A 11 -11.47 10.26 9.45
C TYR A 11 -12.64 9.80 8.58
N ASN A 12 -13.26 8.66 8.91
CA ASN A 12 -14.35 8.08 8.13
C ASN A 12 -15.58 8.98 8.14
N SER A 13 -15.99 9.47 9.31
CA SER A 13 -17.15 10.36 9.44
C SER A 13 -16.97 11.70 8.71
N ALA A 14 -15.74 12.24 8.68
CA ALA A 14 -15.49 13.52 8.03
C ALA A 14 -15.27 13.41 6.51
N THR A 15 -14.83 12.24 6.01
CA THR A 15 -14.39 12.10 4.60
C THR A 15 -15.20 11.10 3.77
N TRP A 16 -16.25 10.48 4.31
CA TRP A 16 -17.00 9.40 3.64
C TRP A 16 -17.43 9.73 2.21
N LEU A 17 -17.92 10.96 1.94
CA LEU A 17 -18.30 11.38 0.58
C LEU A 17 -17.12 11.35 -0.39
N LEU A 18 -15.97 11.89 0.04
CA LEU A 18 -14.75 11.91 -0.78
C LEU A 18 -14.18 10.50 -0.94
N GLN A 19 -14.27 9.65 0.09
CA GLN A 19 -13.89 8.25 -0.02
C GLN A 19 -14.73 7.52 -1.06
N ILE A 20 -16.06 7.74 -1.11
CA ILE A 20 -16.92 7.16 -2.15
C ILE A 20 -16.46 7.61 -3.54
N VAL A 21 -16.16 8.89 -3.74
CA VAL A 21 -15.65 9.39 -5.03
C VAL A 21 -14.33 8.71 -5.41
N ILE A 22 -13.38 8.60 -4.48
CA ILE A 22 -12.10 7.90 -4.68
C ILE A 22 -12.35 6.44 -5.08
N ILE A 23 -13.23 5.74 -4.36
CA ILE A 23 -13.58 4.34 -4.62
C ILE A 23 -14.19 4.18 -6.02
N LEU A 24 -15.15 5.03 -6.39
CA LEU A 24 -15.81 4.97 -7.70
C LEU A 24 -14.82 5.20 -8.85
N ILE A 25 -13.90 6.15 -8.70
CA ILE A 25 -12.82 6.39 -9.66
C ILE A 25 -11.92 5.15 -9.74
N GLY A 26 -11.53 4.57 -8.59
CA GLY A 26 -10.72 3.36 -8.53
C GLY A 26 -11.37 2.16 -9.23
N ILE A 27 -12.67 1.93 -8.99
CA ILE A 27 -13.45 0.87 -9.66
C ILE A 27 -13.48 1.12 -11.17
N ALA A 28 -13.82 2.33 -11.60
CA ALA A 28 -13.91 2.67 -13.02
C ALA A 28 -12.56 2.50 -13.74
N LEU A 29 -11.47 3.01 -13.17
CA LEU A 29 -10.14 2.88 -13.75
C LEU A 29 -9.65 1.43 -13.78
N THR A 30 -9.92 0.66 -12.72
CA THR A 30 -9.57 -0.77 -12.66
C THR A 30 -10.36 -1.54 -13.72
N GLY A 31 -11.66 -1.29 -13.86
CA GLY A 31 -12.50 -1.90 -14.89
C GLY A 31 -12.02 -1.56 -16.30
N LEU A 32 -11.68 -0.30 -16.56
CA LEU A 32 -11.13 0.15 -17.84
C LEU A 32 -9.77 -0.49 -18.13
N LEU A 33 -8.90 -0.68 -17.13
CA LEU A 33 -7.64 -1.40 -17.29
C LEU A 33 -7.85 -2.88 -17.63
N ILE A 34 -8.85 -3.53 -17.01
CA ILE A 34 -9.17 -4.94 -17.25
C ILE A 34 -9.71 -5.15 -18.67
N ASP A 35 -10.61 -4.27 -19.13
CA ASP A 35 -11.26 -4.39 -20.44
C ASP A 35 -10.34 -3.89 -21.57
N ARG A 36 -9.84 -2.65 -21.47
CA ARG A 36 -9.04 -2.00 -22.52
C ARG A 36 -7.94 -1.11 -21.94
N PRO A 37 -6.73 -1.65 -21.71
CA PRO A 37 -5.61 -0.92 -21.13
C PRO A 37 -4.98 0.07 -22.14
N ARG A 38 -5.74 1.11 -22.53
CA ARG A 38 -5.28 2.19 -23.41
C ARG A 38 -4.22 3.04 -22.71
N PRO A 39 -3.29 3.69 -23.45
CA PRO A 39 -2.24 4.51 -22.85
C PRO A 39 -2.74 5.59 -21.87
N TRP A 40 -3.87 6.24 -22.18
CA TRP A 40 -4.46 7.24 -21.28
C TRP A 40 -5.02 6.63 -19.99
N VAL A 41 -5.58 5.41 -20.05
CA VAL A 41 -6.10 4.70 -18.86
C VAL A 41 -4.94 4.30 -17.94
N LYS A 42 -3.84 3.80 -18.52
CA LYS A 42 -2.61 3.48 -17.79
C LYS A 42 -2.09 4.72 -17.05
N MET A 43 -2.04 5.86 -17.74
CA MET A 43 -1.60 7.13 -17.15
C MET A 43 -2.58 7.63 -16.07
N ALA A 44 -3.89 7.57 -16.33
CA ALA A 44 -4.92 7.93 -15.37
C ALA A 44 -4.84 7.06 -14.10
N MET A 45 -4.53 5.77 -14.23
CA MET A 45 -4.29 4.90 -13.09
C MET A 45 -3.08 5.35 -12.27
N LYS A 46 -1.96 5.73 -12.91
CA LYS A 46 -0.81 6.27 -12.18
C LYS A 46 -1.18 7.54 -11.41
N PHE A 47 -1.90 8.47 -12.03
CA PHE A 47 -2.38 9.67 -11.35
C PHE A 47 -3.33 9.36 -10.19
N TYR A 48 -4.20 8.36 -10.37
CA TYR A 48 -5.05 7.86 -9.29
C TYR A 48 -4.21 7.31 -8.12
N MET A 49 -3.18 6.51 -8.39
CA MET A 49 -2.28 6.00 -7.35
C MET A 49 -1.51 7.13 -6.64
N ILE A 50 -1.02 8.13 -7.37
CA ILE A 50 -0.39 9.34 -6.79
C ILE A 50 -1.38 10.04 -5.86
N GLY A 51 -2.59 10.29 -6.32
CA GLY A 51 -3.64 10.96 -5.54
C GLY A 51 -4.01 10.18 -4.29
N LEU A 52 -4.17 8.86 -4.41
CA LEU A 52 -4.52 7.96 -3.31
C LEU A 52 -3.42 7.91 -2.24
N TYR A 53 -2.15 7.84 -2.64
CA TYR A 53 -1.01 7.79 -1.72
C TYR A 53 -0.78 9.16 -1.05
N THR A 54 -0.97 10.25 -1.80
CA THR A 54 -0.94 11.62 -1.26
C THR A 54 -2.08 11.84 -0.27
N TRP A 55 -3.28 11.34 -0.58
CA TRP A 55 -4.43 11.36 0.32
C TRP A 55 -4.13 10.64 1.63
N ILE A 56 -3.54 9.44 1.57
CA ILE A 56 -3.15 8.69 2.78
C ILE A 56 -2.07 9.45 3.58
N SER A 57 -1.08 10.01 2.90
CA SER A 57 0.01 10.76 3.54
C SER A 57 -0.52 12.00 4.27
N LEU A 58 -1.25 12.87 3.57
CA LEU A 58 -1.64 14.19 4.06
C LEU A 58 -2.97 14.16 4.80
N VAL A 59 -4.02 13.59 4.19
CA VAL A 59 -5.35 13.62 4.79
C VAL A 59 -5.40 12.61 5.93
N TYR A 60 -5.17 11.33 5.65
CA TYR A 60 -5.30 10.30 6.68
C TYR A 60 -4.26 10.44 7.80
N TYR A 61 -2.96 10.44 7.48
CA TYR A 61 -1.91 10.43 8.50
C TYR A 61 -1.62 11.81 9.09
N TYR A 62 -1.37 12.83 8.27
CA TYR A 62 -0.95 14.14 8.78
C TYR A 62 -2.09 14.90 9.47
N ILE A 63 -3.29 14.93 8.89
CA ILE A 63 -4.46 15.66 9.45
C ILE A 63 -5.24 14.79 10.44
N TYR A 64 -5.80 13.65 10.01
CA TYR A 64 -6.77 12.92 10.83
C TYR A 64 -6.15 12.02 11.89
N CYS A 65 -4.91 11.57 11.70
CA CYS A 65 -4.17 10.78 12.68
C CYS A 65 -3.22 11.64 13.52
N GLU A 66 -3.40 12.96 13.60
CA GLU A 66 -2.49 13.86 14.33
C GLU A 66 -2.22 13.43 15.78
N GLU A 67 -3.24 12.91 16.45
CA GLU A 67 -3.14 12.42 17.83
C GLU A 67 -2.23 11.19 18.00
N ARG A 68 -1.87 10.51 16.90
CA ARG A 68 -1.01 9.34 16.94
C ARG A 68 0.45 9.78 16.98
N SER A 69 1.23 9.23 17.92
CA SER A 69 2.64 9.58 18.14
C SER A 69 3.56 9.38 16.92
N TYR A 70 3.15 8.56 15.97
CA TYR A 70 3.90 8.17 14.77
C TYR A 70 3.29 8.75 13.47
N ASN A 71 2.34 9.68 13.59
CA ASN A 71 1.63 10.28 12.45
C ASN A 71 2.60 10.86 11.40
N GLY A 72 3.60 11.62 11.82
CA GLY A 72 4.55 12.30 10.94
C GLY A 72 5.46 11.32 10.21
N VAL A 73 5.90 10.27 10.90
CA VAL A 73 6.72 9.21 10.28
C VAL A 73 5.90 8.46 9.23
N MET A 74 4.63 8.16 9.49
CA MET A 74 3.76 7.51 8.51
C MET A 74 3.38 8.43 7.35
N ALA A 75 3.10 9.71 7.62
CA ALA A 75 2.87 10.71 6.59
C ALA A 75 4.06 10.79 5.64
N MET A 76 5.29 10.81 6.19
CA MET A 76 6.52 10.78 5.39
C MET A 76 6.66 9.48 4.60
N PHE A 77 6.43 8.32 5.22
CA PHE A 77 6.49 7.02 4.55
C PHE A 77 5.57 6.97 3.32
N TRP A 78 4.31 7.38 3.48
CA TRP A 78 3.34 7.43 2.38
C TRP A 78 3.65 8.53 1.36
N GLY A 79 4.22 9.65 1.80
CA GLY A 79 4.70 10.72 0.94
C GLY A 79 5.84 10.27 0.03
N VAL A 80 6.81 9.51 0.56
CA VAL A 80 7.88 8.90 -0.25
C VAL A 80 7.30 7.96 -1.29
N MET A 81 6.33 7.12 -0.93
CA MET A 81 5.69 6.24 -1.90
C MET A 81 4.90 7.02 -2.97
N ALA A 82 4.28 8.15 -2.64
CA ALA A 82 3.64 9.03 -3.61
C ALA A 82 4.68 9.62 -4.59
N ILE A 83 5.85 10.03 -4.09
CA ILE A 83 6.96 10.51 -4.93
C ILE A 83 7.47 9.42 -5.87
N ILE A 84 7.57 8.17 -5.39
CA ILE A 84 7.95 7.02 -6.23
C ILE A 84 6.94 6.84 -7.38
N TRP A 85 5.65 7.00 -7.11
CA TRP A 85 4.61 6.98 -8.14
C TRP A 85 4.68 8.16 -9.12
N ILE A 86 5.01 9.38 -8.65
CA ILE A 86 5.26 10.53 -9.53
C ILE A 86 6.43 10.24 -10.47
N TRP A 87 7.53 9.71 -9.93
CA TRP A 87 8.69 9.30 -10.72
C TRP A 87 8.31 8.22 -11.75
N ASP A 88 7.51 7.23 -11.35
CA ASP A 88 7.03 6.18 -12.23
C ASP A 88 6.10 6.69 -13.35
N ALA A 89 5.29 7.72 -13.07
CA ALA A 89 4.46 8.39 -14.06
C ALA A 89 5.29 9.15 -15.10
N ILE A 90 6.36 9.83 -14.67
CA ILE A 90 7.26 10.58 -15.56
C ILE A 90 8.10 9.64 -16.42
N THR A 91 8.69 8.61 -15.82
CA THR A 91 9.61 7.69 -16.51
C THR A 91 8.92 6.59 -17.30
N GLY A 92 7.65 6.31 -16.98
CA GLY A 92 6.90 5.22 -17.62
C GLY A 92 7.39 3.82 -17.24
N TYR A 93 8.15 3.67 -16.13
CA TYR A 93 8.83 2.42 -15.79
C TYR A 93 7.86 1.24 -15.55
N THR A 94 6.85 1.42 -14.71
CA THR A 94 5.82 0.39 -14.51
C THR A 94 4.89 0.36 -15.72
N THR A 95 4.94 -0.75 -16.46
CA THR A 95 4.10 -0.99 -17.62
C THR A 95 2.85 -1.74 -17.18
N PHE A 96 1.69 -1.10 -17.22
CA PHE A 96 0.39 -1.71 -16.90
C PHE A 96 -0.12 -2.63 -18.04
N GLU A 97 0.71 -3.58 -18.46
CA GLU A 97 0.39 -4.63 -19.44
C GLU A 97 -0.06 -5.93 -18.75
N ARG A 98 -1.23 -6.43 -19.13
CA ARG A 98 -1.82 -7.62 -18.52
C ARG A 98 -0.91 -8.85 -18.70
N THR A 99 -0.64 -9.56 -17.60
CA THR A 99 0.29 -10.72 -17.60
C THR A 99 -0.42 -12.08 -17.62
N HIS A 100 -1.72 -12.14 -17.30
CA HIS A 100 -2.59 -13.33 -17.26
C HIS A 100 -2.15 -14.50 -16.35
N LYS A 101 -1.00 -14.41 -15.69
CA LYS A 101 -0.37 -15.54 -14.99
C LYS A 101 -0.99 -15.82 -13.62
N TYR A 102 -1.50 -14.79 -12.94
CA TYR A 102 -1.98 -14.86 -11.55
C TYR A 102 -3.35 -14.20 -11.40
N ASP A 103 -4.23 -14.34 -12.40
CA ASP A 103 -5.50 -13.62 -12.46
C ASP A 103 -6.37 -13.86 -11.22
N LEU A 104 -6.55 -15.13 -10.79
CA LEU A 104 -7.37 -15.44 -9.60
C LEU A 104 -6.88 -14.73 -8.34
N LEU A 105 -5.58 -14.87 -8.02
CA LEU A 105 -4.98 -14.23 -6.84
C LEU A 105 -5.10 -12.71 -6.95
N SER A 106 -4.85 -12.15 -8.13
CA SER A 106 -4.93 -10.71 -8.35
C SER A 106 -6.35 -10.18 -8.15
N TYR A 107 -7.38 -10.88 -8.64
CA TYR A 107 -8.78 -10.52 -8.42
C TYR A 107 -9.18 -10.59 -6.95
N VAL A 108 -8.71 -11.60 -6.22
CA VAL A 108 -8.92 -11.69 -4.77
C VAL A 108 -8.33 -10.47 -4.07
N LEU A 109 -7.08 -10.10 -4.39
CA LEU A 109 -6.42 -8.93 -3.79
C LEU A 109 -7.09 -7.61 -4.19
N LEU A 110 -7.58 -7.48 -5.43
CA LEU A 110 -8.32 -6.30 -5.88
C LEU A 110 -9.68 -6.15 -5.18
N ALA A 111 -10.29 -7.25 -4.74
CA ALA A 111 -11.55 -7.23 -3.99
C ALA A 111 -11.36 -6.91 -2.50
N MET A 112 -10.15 -7.08 -1.95
CA MET A 112 -9.87 -6.90 -0.52
C MET A 112 -10.29 -5.55 0.06
N PRO A 113 -10.14 -4.40 -0.61
CA PRO A 113 -10.64 -3.13 -0.08
C PRO A 113 -12.12 -3.15 0.31
N PHE A 114 -12.93 -4.00 -0.32
CA PHE A 114 -14.36 -4.17 0.01
C PHE A 114 -14.60 -5.24 1.08
N ILE A 115 -13.71 -6.24 1.17
CA ILE A 115 -13.78 -7.30 2.18
C ILE A 115 -13.47 -6.75 3.57
N TYR A 116 -12.51 -5.82 3.69
CA TYR A 116 -12.11 -5.18 4.96
C TYR A 116 -13.32 -4.60 5.74
N PRO A 117 -14.12 -3.69 5.13
CA PRO A 117 -15.38 -3.21 5.70
C PRO A 117 -16.32 -4.32 6.19
N LEU A 118 -16.49 -5.38 5.39
CA LEU A 118 -17.42 -6.47 5.70
C LEU A 118 -16.94 -7.29 6.90
N VAL A 119 -15.63 -7.52 7.02
CA VAL A 119 -15.04 -8.19 8.19
C VAL A 119 -15.19 -7.31 9.43
N SER A 120 -14.99 -5.99 9.32
CA SER A 120 -15.28 -5.06 10.43
C SER A 120 -16.74 -5.18 10.90
N LEU A 121 -17.71 -5.14 9.98
CA LEU A 121 -19.14 -5.27 10.30
C LEU A 121 -19.48 -6.64 10.92
N ALA A 122 -18.94 -7.73 10.38
CA ALA A 122 -19.17 -9.09 10.91
C ALA A 122 -18.66 -9.26 12.35
N ARG A 123 -17.72 -8.42 12.79
CA ARG A 123 -17.18 -8.41 14.15
C ARG A 123 -17.99 -7.55 15.12
N GLY A 124 -19.07 -6.91 14.64
CA GLY A 124 -19.91 -6.03 15.45
C GLY A 124 -19.43 -4.57 15.49
N LEU A 125 -18.45 -4.20 14.67
CA LEU A 125 -18.12 -2.79 14.47
C LEU A 125 -19.17 -2.13 13.56
N SER A 126 -19.36 -0.82 13.70
CA SER A 126 -20.29 -0.04 12.88
C SER A 126 -19.63 1.24 12.39
N PHE A 127 -20.09 1.76 11.25
CA PHE A 127 -19.65 3.07 10.80
C PHE A 127 -19.90 4.13 11.90
N PRO A 128 -18.92 5.00 12.21
CA PRO A 128 -17.67 5.23 11.47
C PRO A 128 -16.44 4.43 11.96
N GLU A 129 -16.55 3.63 13.02
CA GLU A 129 -15.46 2.82 13.59
C GLU A 129 -15.23 1.52 12.81
N MET A 130 -14.79 1.61 11.56
CA MET A 130 -14.55 0.44 10.70
C MET A 130 -13.39 0.66 9.73
N THR A 131 -12.79 -0.42 9.23
CA THR A 131 -11.75 -0.32 8.21
C THR A 131 -12.36 0.03 6.85
N SER A 132 -12.00 1.20 6.29
CA SER A 132 -12.56 1.70 5.02
C SER A 132 -11.70 1.30 3.81
N PRO A 133 -12.26 1.21 2.60
CA PRO A 133 -11.51 0.78 1.41
C PRO A 133 -10.31 1.68 1.05
N VAL A 134 -10.33 2.94 1.51
CA VAL A 134 -9.29 3.96 1.25
C VAL A 134 -8.19 3.93 2.32
N MET A 135 -8.29 3.03 3.31
CA MET A 135 -7.27 2.91 4.34
C MET A 135 -5.94 2.33 3.82
N PRO A 136 -4.82 2.66 4.50
CA PRO A 136 -3.49 2.20 4.12
C PRO A 136 -3.36 0.70 3.83
N CYS A 137 -3.93 -0.16 4.68
CA CYS A 137 -3.88 -1.62 4.53
C CYS A 137 -4.62 -2.07 3.26
N SER A 138 -5.86 -1.64 3.08
CA SER A 138 -6.67 -1.90 1.90
C SER A 138 -5.98 -1.45 0.61
N VAL A 139 -5.39 -0.25 0.63
CA VAL A 139 -4.67 0.30 -0.53
C VAL A 139 -3.40 -0.48 -0.86
N VAL A 140 -2.64 -0.96 0.13
CA VAL A 140 -1.47 -1.82 -0.13
C VAL A 140 -1.89 -3.13 -0.78
N VAL A 141 -2.92 -3.80 -0.26
CA VAL A 141 -3.40 -5.07 -0.83
C VAL A 141 -3.92 -4.86 -2.26
N PHE A 142 -4.69 -3.80 -2.49
CA PHE A 142 -5.14 -3.38 -3.81
C PHE A 142 -3.97 -3.14 -4.77
N THR A 143 -2.94 -2.42 -4.32
CA THR A 143 -1.77 -2.11 -5.14
C THR A 143 -1.03 -3.37 -5.52
N ILE A 144 -0.79 -4.28 -4.58
CA ILE A 144 -0.14 -5.57 -4.88
C ILE A 144 -0.96 -6.37 -5.90
N GLY A 145 -2.30 -6.41 -5.74
CA GLY A 145 -3.20 -7.04 -6.70
C GLY A 145 -3.12 -6.42 -8.10
N LEU A 146 -3.10 -5.09 -8.19
CA LEU A 146 -2.96 -4.35 -9.45
C LEU A 146 -1.63 -4.65 -10.14
N LEU A 147 -0.52 -4.63 -9.38
CA LEU A 147 0.81 -4.91 -9.90
C LEU A 147 0.96 -6.37 -10.34
N LEU A 148 0.35 -7.33 -9.63
CA LEU A 148 0.32 -8.73 -10.09
C LEU A 148 -0.46 -8.89 -11.40
N LEU A 149 -1.60 -8.21 -11.53
CA LEU A 149 -2.46 -8.34 -12.71
C LEU A 149 -1.86 -7.70 -13.96
N PHE A 150 -1.28 -6.51 -13.79
CA PHE A 150 -0.91 -5.62 -14.90
C PHE A 150 0.56 -5.27 -14.99
N ALA A 151 1.42 -5.49 -13.99
CA ALA A 151 2.80 -5.01 -14.11
C ALA A 151 3.71 -6.11 -14.69
N GLN A 152 4.13 -5.95 -15.95
CA GLN A 152 5.24 -6.74 -16.52
C GLN A 152 6.57 -6.30 -15.90
N LYS A 153 6.78 -4.99 -15.78
CA LYS A 153 7.89 -4.36 -15.05
C LYS A 153 7.35 -3.53 -13.91
N VAL A 154 8.04 -3.54 -12.78
CA VAL A 154 7.57 -2.87 -11.55
C VAL A 154 8.71 -2.15 -10.85
N ASN A 155 8.48 -0.96 -10.31
CA ASN A 155 9.50 -0.29 -9.52
C ASN A 155 9.83 -1.09 -8.24
N MET A 156 11.07 -1.59 -8.13
CA MET A 156 11.50 -2.40 -6.99
C MET A 156 11.41 -1.68 -5.64
N PHE A 157 11.64 -0.36 -5.60
CA PHE A 157 11.51 0.41 -4.36
C PHE A 157 10.05 0.49 -3.92
N LEU A 158 9.11 0.66 -4.86
CA LEU A 158 7.68 0.61 -4.53
C LEU A 158 7.33 -0.72 -3.88
N VAL A 159 7.74 -1.85 -4.47
CA VAL A 159 7.47 -3.18 -3.93
C VAL A 159 8.13 -3.38 -2.57
N LEU A 160 9.36 -2.88 -2.36
CA LEU A 160 10.04 -2.93 -1.08
C LEU A 160 9.23 -2.23 0.02
N PHE A 161 8.73 -1.03 -0.24
CA PHE A 161 7.89 -0.30 0.72
C PHE A 161 6.55 -1.02 0.97
N LEU A 162 5.91 -1.57 -0.06
CA LEU A 162 4.68 -2.37 0.09
C LEU A 162 4.90 -3.59 0.99
N CYS A 163 6.01 -4.31 0.82
CA CYS A 163 6.35 -5.46 1.66
C CYS A 163 6.56 -5.06 3.12
N HIS A 164 7.23 -3.93 3.38
CA HIS A 164 7.41 -3.43 4.75
C HIS A 164 6.09 -3.04 5.39
N TRP A 165 5.20 -2.37 4.66
CA TRP A 165 3.86 -2.04 5.15
C TRP A 165 3.06 -3.29 5.49
N SER A 166 3.15 -4.29 4.60
CA SER A 166 2.46 -5.56 4.72
C SER A 166 2.86 -6.32 5.99
N LEU A 167 4.14 -6.29 6.36
CA LEU A 167 4.64 -6.90 7.59
C LEU A 167 4.13 -6.22 8.87
N ILE A 168 3.88 -4.89 8.84
CA ILE A 168 3.25 -4.18 9.97
C ILE A 168 1.82 -4.68 10.20
N GLY A 169 1.16 -5.25 9.20
CA GLY A 169 -0.16 -5.88 9.38
C GLY A 169 -0.18 -6.86 10.56
N LEU A 170 0.90 -7.61 10.78
CA LEU A 170 1.00 -8.55 11.90
C LEU A 170 0.93 -7.86 13.26
N SER A 171 1.63 -6.74 13.47
CA SER A 171 1.51 -6.02 14.74
C SER A 171 0.10 -5.47 14.92
N LYS A 172 -0.54 -5.00 13.84
CA LYS A 172 -1.91 -4.48 13.93
C LYS A 172 -2.96 -5.54 14.22
N THR A 173 -2.82 -6.74 13.66
CA THR A 173 -3.71 -7.88 13.99
C THR A 173 -3.70 -8.16 15.48
N TYR A 174 -2.51 -8.19 16.10
CA TYR A 174 -2.33 -8.57 17.49
C TYR A 174 -2.73 -7.45 18.47
N PHE A 175 -2.30 -6.20 18.23
CA PHE A 175 -2.49 -5.11 19.18
C PHE A 175 -3.78 -4.31 19.00
N PHE A 176 -4.27 -4.17 17.77
CA PHE A 176 -5.48 -3.39 17.46
C PHE A 176 -6.68 -4.27 17.14
N GLN A 177 -6.52 -5.58 17.23
CA GLN A 177 -7.55 -6.57 16.92
C GLN A 177 -8.12 -6.31 15.52
N ILE A 178 -7.30 -6.41 14.48
CA ILE A 178 -7.72 -6.26 13.07
C ILE A 178 -7.36 -7.56 12.34
N PRO A 179 -8.18 -8.63 12.44
CA PRO A 179 -7.84 -9.92 11.86
C PRO A 179 -7.79 -9.88 10.33
N GLU A 180 -8.47 -8.94 9.67
CA GLU A 180 -8.33 -8.76 8.22
C GLU A 180 -6.90 -8.39 7.79
N ASP A 181 -6.09 -7.82 8.68
CA ASP A 181 -4.67 -7.54 8.41
C ASP A 181 -3.80 -8.82 8.39
N PHE A 182 -4.32 -10.01 8.74
CA PHE A 182 -3.64 -11.27 8.40
C PHE A 182 -3.57 -11.49 6.89
N LEU A 183 -4.61 -11.05 6.17
CA LEU A 183 -4.63 -11.12 4.70
C LEU A 183 -3.63 -10.12 4.12
N LEU A 184 -3.51 -8.92 4.71
CA LEU A 184 -2.42 -8.00 4.40
C LEU A 184 -1.07 -8.68 4.62
N ALA A 185 -0.80 -9.24 5.81
CA ALA A 185 0.47 -9.91 6.08
C ALA A 185 0.77 -11.04 5.07
N SER A 186 -0.25 -11.79 4.65
CA SER A 186 -0.12 -12.80 3.60
C SER A 186 0.22 -12.22 2.22
N ALA A 187 -0.22 -10.99 1.92
CA ALA A 187 0.11 -10.27 0.68
C ALA A 187 1.61 -9.93 0.57
N THR A 188 2.38 -10.07 1.66
CA THR A 188 3.85 -10.02 1.61
C THR A 188 4.41 -11.09 0.66
N ILE A 189 3.78 -12.27 0.57
CA ILE A 189 4.22 -13.37 -0.29
C ILE A 189 4.21 -12.95 -1.78
N PRO A 190 3.08 -12.49 -2.37
CA PRO A 190 3.09 -11.99 -3.74
C PRO A 190 3.95 -10.73 -3.90
N GLY A 191 4.06 -9.87 -2.88
CA GLY A 191 5.00 -8.73 -2.90
C GLY A 191 6.45 -9.16 -3.07
N LEU A 192 6.92 -10.13 -2.28
CA LEU A 192 8.27 -10.69 -2.38
C LEU A 192 8.49 -11.36 -3.73
N TYR A 193 7.49 -12.08 -4.25
CA TYR A 193 7.56 -12.63 -5.61
C TYR A 193 7.81 -11.54 -6.65
N LEU A 194 7.04 -10.44 -6.63
CA LEU A 194 7.24 -9.31 -7.54
C LEU A 194 8.65 -8.72 -7.41
N PHE A 195 9.14 -8.57 -6.17
CA PHE A 195 10.48 -8.04 -5.91
C PHE A 195 11.58 -8.93 -6.51
N PHE A 196 11.57 -10.24 -6.21
CA PHE A 196 12.59 -11.15 -6.72
C PHE A 196 12.50 -11.31 -8.23
N ARG A 197 11.28 -11.40 -8.80
CA ARG A 197 11.09 -11.44 -10.25
C ARG A 197 11.78 -10.26 -10.92
N GLU A 198 11.54 -9.05 -10.43
CA GLU A 198 12.11 -7.84 -10.99
C GLU A 198 13.64 -7.75 -10.77
N TYR A 199 14.13 -8.21 -9.62
CA TYR A 199 15.56 -8.30 -9.34
C TYR A 199 16.30 -9.19 -10.35
N PHE A 200 15.71 -10.34 -10.69
CA PHE A 200 16.26 -11.25 -11.68
C PHE A 200 16.09 -10.71 -13.11
N LEU A 201 14.92 -10.16 -13.47
CA LEU A 201 14.68 -9.62 -14.82
C LEU A 201 15.59 -8.45 -15.19
N ASN A 202 15.94 -7.61 -14.21
CA ASN A 202 16.86 -6.48 -14.43
C ASN A 202 18.35 -6.89 -14.36
N ASN A 203 18.65 -8.18 -14.23
CA ASN A 203 20.02 -8.70 -14.11
C ASN A 203 20.84 -8.01 -13.00
N LEU A 204 20.19 -7.58 -11.92
CA LEU A 204 20.86 -6.88 -10.81
C LEU A 204 21.82 -7.77 -10.00
N HIS A 205 21.78 -9.08 -10.27
CA HIS A 205 22.71 -10.08 -9.75
C HIS A 205 23.97 -10.23 -10.64
N ALA A 206 23.95 -9.72 -11.87
CA ALA A 206 25.07 -9.76 -12.80
C ALA A 206 25.90 -8.47 -12.75
N ASP A 207 27.14 -8.51 -13.23
CA ASP A 207 28.04 -7.34 -13.24
C ASP A 207 27.58 -6.28 -14.27
N THR A 208 26.64 -5.43 -13.86
CA THR A 208 26.13 -4.28 -14.64
C THR A 208 26.83 -2.97 -14.25
N LYS A 209 26.56 -1.86 -14.96
CA LYS A 209 26.87 -0.50 -14.48
C LYS A 209 25.57 0.20 -14.06
N PRO A 210 25.42 0.68 -12.81
CA PRO A 210 26.35 0.56 -11.68
C PRO A 210 26.52 -0.91 -11.20
N LYS A 211 27.67 -1.22 -10.60
CA LYS A 211 28.00 -2.59 -10.16
C LYS A 211 26.94 -3.12 -9.22
N ALA A 212 26.54 -4.38 -9.39
CA ALA A 212 25.55 -5.08 -8.57
C ALA A 212 25.78 -4.89 -7.06
N LYS A 213 27.05 -4.89 -6.62
CA LYS A 213 27.44 -4.64 -5.24
C LYS A 213 26.85 -3.35 -4.66
N TYR A 214 26.86 -2.24 -5.41
CA TYR A 214 26.34 -0.96 -4.92
C TYR A 214 24.82 -0.93 -4.85
N ILE A 215 24.15 -1.53 -5.84
CA ILE A 215 22.69 -1.65 -5.86
C ILE A 215 22.22 -2.53 -4.70
N ASN A 216 22.89 -3.67 -4.47
CA ASN A 216 22.60 -4.55 -3.34
C ASN A 216 22.83 -3.84 -2.00
N TRP A 217 23.93 -3.10 -1.85
CA TRP A 217 24.17 -2.31 -0.64
C TRP A 217 23.08 -1.27 -0.41
N LEU A 218 22.63 -0.58 -1.46
CA LEU A 218 21.54 0.39 -1.36
C LEU A 218 20.23 -0.28 -0.94
N LEU A 219 19.85 -1.39 -1.59
CA LEU A 219 18.64 -2.14 -1.26
C LEU A 219 18.65 -2.65 0.18
N ILE A 220 19.78 -3.20 0.64
CA ILE A 220 19.94 -3.65 2.03
C ILE A 220 19.83 -2.48 2.99
N SER A 221 20.49 -1.35 2.69
CA SER A 221 20.47 -0.16 3.56
C SER A 221 19.05 0.40 3.70
N VAL A 222 18.30 0.48 2.59
CA VAL A 222 16.89 0.92 2.60
C VAL A 222 16.02 -0.08 3.35
N CYS A 223 16.18 -1.38 3.11
CA CYS A 223 15.43 -2.43 3.78
C CYS A 223 15.64 -2.39 5.31
N VAL A 224 16.89 -2.36 5.76
CA VAL A 224 17.22 -2.28 7.20
C VAL A 224 16.73 -0.96 7.78
N GLY A 225 16.92 0.16 7.08
CA GLY A 225 16.45 1.47 7.53
C GLY A 225 14.93 1.52 7.73
N LEU A 226 14.16 0.99 6.77
CA LEU A 226 12.70 0.89 6.86
C LEU A 226 12.27 -0.04 8.00
N ALA A 227 12.91 -1.21 8.12
CA ALA A 227 12.59 -2.16 9.19
C ALA A 227 12.82 -1.55 10.58
N VAL A 228 13.95 -0.86 10.79
CA VAL A 228 14.26 -0.17 12.06
C VAL A 228 13.25 0.95 12.32
N LEU A 229 12.98 1.80 11.33
CA LEU A 229 12.05 2.93 11.47
C LEU A 229 10.62 2.47 11.79
N LEU A 230 10.13 1.43 11.11
CA LEU A 230 8.77 0.93 11.32
C LEU A 230 8.65 0.14 12.63
N THR A 231 9.69 -0.61 13.01
CA THR A 231 9.69 -1.34 14.29
C THR A 231 9.77 -0.38 15.48
N THR A 232 10.62 0.65 15.40
CA THR A 232 10.74 1.67 16.46
C THR A 232 9.47 2.48 16.62
N THR A 233 8.81 2.89 15.52
CA THR A 233 7.52 3.59 15.60
C THR A 233 6.42 2.74 16.23
N MET A 234 6.32 1.47 15.86
CA MET A 234 5.37 0.54 16.51
C MET A 234 5.70 0.31 17.98
N PHE A 235 6.98 0.16 18.35
CA PHE A 235 7.39 -0.01 19.73
C PHE A 235 7.03 1.22 20.59
N LEU A 236 7.31 2.43 20.10
CA LEU A 236 6.97 3.68 20.77
C LEU A 236 5.46 3.92 20.91
N GLU A 237 4.64 3.37 20.02
CA GLU A 237 3.18 3.41 20.14
C GLU A 237 2.65 2.46 21.22
N LEU A 238 3.33 1.32 21.43
CA LEU A 238 2.91 0.27 22.35
C LEU A 238 3.42 0.46 23.79
N VAL A 239 4.51 1.20 23.98
CA VAL A 239 5.02 1.51 25.32
C VAL A 239 4.10 2.54 26.00
N PRO A 240 3.58 2.26 27.22
CA PRO A 240 2.79 3.22 27.97
C PRO A 240 3.60 4.50 28.20
N LYS A 241 3.01 5.65 27.88
CA LYS A 241 3.54 6.94 28.35
C LYS A 241 3.22 7.02 29.83
N GLY A 242 4.24 6.87 30.68
CA GLY A 242 4.15 7.05 32.13
C GLY A 242 3.81 8.49 32.51
#